data_AF-A0A1H5PC73-F1
#
_entry.id   AF-A0A1H5PC73-F1
#
_cell.length_a   1.000
_cell.length_b   1.000
_cell.length_c   1.000
_cell.angle_alpha   90.00
_cell.angle_beta   90.00
_cell.angle_gamma   90.00
#
_symmetry.space_group_name_H-M   'P 1'
#
loop_
_entity.id
_entity.type
_entity.pdbx_description
1 polymer ?
#
loop_
_entity_poly.entity_id
_entity_poly.type
_entity_poly.pdbx_seq_one_letter_code
_entity_poly.pdbx_strand_id
1 'polypeptide(L)'
;MTGPVDRNAACSVKWCDETGTHTVHRKYLASVKGGINGGGLVGVNVAQRVQPRASVCVELTVTTPWASTAGYLLAAPSVPDIAAALTEAAERATELG
;
A
#
# COMPACT_ATOMS: atom_id res chain seq x y z
N MET A 1 26.60 17.00 -11.45
CA MET A 1 26.84 16.05 -10.35
C MET A 1 25.61 16.10 -9.45
N THR A 2 24.57 15.33 -9.77
CA THR A 2 23.33 15.26 -8.98
C THR A 2 23.35 13.96 -8.20
N GLY A 3 23.84 14.01 -6.96
CA GLY A 3 23.69 12.89 -6.02
C GLY A 3 22.21 12.61 -5.73
N PRO A 4 21.87 11.44 -5.18
CA PRO A 4 20.50 11.15 -4.80
C PRO A 4 20.06 12.23 -3.81
N VAL A 5 19.04 13.01 -4.18
CA VAL A 5 18.38 13.92 -3.25
C VAL A 5 17.88 13.03 -2.13
N ASP A 6 18.43 13.21 -0.94
CA ASP A 6 18.06 12.43 0.24
C ASP A 6 16.62 12.77 0.59
N ARG A 7 15.67 12.05 -0.02
CA ARG A 7 14.23 12.22 0.16
C ARG A 7 13.82 12.03 1.62
N ASN A 8 14.74 11.58 2.48
CA ASN A 8 14.53 11.22 3.88
C ASN A 8 15.19 12.12 4.92
N ALA A 9 15.83 13.24 4.55
CA ALA A 9 16.56 14.06 5.52
C ALA A 9 15.73 14.56 6.73
N ALA A 10 14.40 14.61 6.61
CA ALA A 10 13.48 15.02 7.67
C ALA A 10 12.87 13.86 8.48
N CYS A 11 12.90 12.61 7.98
CA CYS A 11 12.28 11.46 8.63
C CYS A 11 13.34 10.57 9.29
N SER A 12 13.22 10.32 10.59
CA SER A 12 14.14 9.41 11.30
C SER A 12 13.97 7.93 10.90
N VAL A 13 12.87 7.59 10.22
CA VAL A 13 12.57 6.23 9.77
C VAL A 13 13.16 6.01 8.39
N LYS A 14 14.29 5.30 8.32
CA LYS A 14 15.08 5.09 7.09
C LYS A 14 14.34 4.44 5.92
N TRP A 15 13.29 3.68 6.21
CA TRP A 15 12.49 3.02 5.18
C TRP A 15 11.32 3.88 4.67
N CYS A 16 11.00 4.98 5.36
CA CYS A 16 9.92 5.88 4.96
C CYS A 16 10.26 6.56 3.63
N ASP A 17 9.28 6.77 2.77
CA ASP A 17 9.40 7.53 1.52
C ASP A 17 8.68 8.89 1.60
N GLU A 18 8.03 9.20 2.73
CA GLU A 18 7.28 10.44 2.94
C GLU A 18 8.21 11.64 3.11
N THR A 19 7.93 12.71 2.36
CA THR A 19 8.68 13.96 2.43
C THR A 19 7.97 14.98 3.32
N GLY A 20 8.75 15.76 4.08
CA GLY A 20 8.20 16.80 4.96
C GLY A 20 7.52 16.23 6.21
N THR A 21 6.77 17.06 6.93
CA THR A 21 6.05 16.66 8.15
C THR A 21 4.88 15.74 7.81
N HIS A 22 4.86 14.56 8.40
CA HIS A 22 3.79 13.56 8.21
C HIS A 22 3.40 12.91 9.55
N THR A 23 2.20 12.35 9.59
CA THR A 23 1.64 11.65 10.77
C THR A 23 1.67 10.13 10.61
N VAL A 24 2.03 9.65 9.42
CA VAL A 24 2.16 8.22 9.07
C VAL A 24 3.41 8.07 8.21
N HIS A 25 4.32 7.19 8.61
CA HIS A 25 5.41 6.72 7.76
C HIS A 25 4.83 5.78 6.71
N ARG A 26 5.13 6.02 5.44
CA ARG A 26 4.76 5.11 4.36
C ARG A 26 5.95 4.75 3.50
N LYS A 27 5.94 3.53 2.97
CA LYS A 27 6.85 3.10 1.91
C LYS A 27 6.05 2.39 0.85
N TYR A 28 6.22 2.85 -0.38
CA TYR A 28 5.59 2.21 -1.52
C TYR A 28 6.28 0.87 -1.80
N LEU A 29 5.48 -0.18 -1.96
CA LEU A 29 5.99 -1.50 -2.32
C LEU A 29 5.67 -1.85 -3.76
N ALA A 30 4.39 -1.75 -4.15
CA ALA A 30 3.93 -2.22 -5.44
C ALA A 30 2.58 -1.59 -5.82
N SER A 31 2.23 -1.72 -7.09
CA SER A 31 0.90 -1.42 -7.61
C SER A 31 0.47 -2.47 -8.60
N VAL A 32 -0.78 -2.93 -8.51
CA VAL A 32 -1.41 -3.84 -9.46
C VAL A 32 -2.43 -3.03 -10.26
N LYS A 33 -2.30 -3.03 -11.58
CA LYS A 33 -3.28 -2.40 -12.48
C LYS A 33 -4.45 -3.36 -12.72
N GLY A 34 -5.67 -2.88 -12.55
CA GLY A 34 -6.89 -3.62 -12.88
C GLY A 34 -7.09 -3.66 -14.39
N GLY A 35 -6.71 -4.78 -15.02
CA GLY A 35 -7.14 -5.22 -16.36
C GLY A 35 -7.04 -4.24 -17.53
N ILE A 36 -7.58 -4.65 -18.68
CA ILE A 36 -7.75 -3.83 -19.89
C ILE A 36 -8.93 -2.87 -19.65
N ASN A 37 -8.82 -1.62 -20.13
CA ASN A 37 -9.81 -0.53 -20.01
C ASN A 37 -9.88 0.22 -18.67
N GLY A 38 -8.78 0.29 -17.92
CA GLY A 38 -8.69 1.23 -16.79
C GLY A 38 -9.53 0.82 -15.59
N GLY A 39 -9.64 -0.47 -15.28
CA GLY A 39 -10.42 -1.03 -14.17
C GLY A 39 -9.93 -0.64 -12.76
N GLY A 40 -8.97 0.29 -12.66
CA GLY A 40 -8.44 0.81 -11.42
C GLY A 40 -7.00 0.38 -11.14
N LEU A 41 -6.53 0.73 -9.95
CA LEU A 41 -5.20 0.46 -9.45
C LEU A 41 -5.29 0.11 -7.97
N VAL A 42 -4.66 -1.00 -7.59
CA VAL A 42 -4.43 -1.35 -6.19
C VAL A 42 -2.99 -0.99 -5.86
N GLY A 43 -2.78 0.01 -5.01
CA GLY A 43 -1.48 0.36 -4.45
C GLY A 43 -1.25 -0.35 -3.13
N VAL A 44 -0.02 -0.82 -2.90
CA VAL A 44 0.40 -1.49 -1.67
C VAL A 44 1.55 -0.71 -1.05
N ASN A 45 1.34 -0.26 0.18
CA ASN A 45 2.36 0.39 0.99
C ASN A 45 2.58 -0.38 2.29
N VAL A 46 3.76 -0.23 2.87
CA VAL A 46 3.96 -0.44 4.32
C VAL A 46 3.68 0.88 5.01
N ALA A 47 2.91 0.86 6.08
CA ALA A 47 2.52 2.05 6.84
C ALA A 47 2.74 1.87 8.34
N GLN A 48 3.17 2.93 9.02
CA GLN A 48 3.31 2.98 10.47
C GLN A 48 2.95 4.39 10.96
N ARG A 49 2.04 4.51 11.94
CA ARG A 49 1.74 5.83 12.53
C ARG A 49 2.97 6.40 13.25
N VAL A 50 3.13 7.72 13.19
CA VAL A 50 4.16 8.45 13.94
C VAL A 50 3.74 8.54 15.41
N GLN A 51 3.77 7.40 16.10
CA GLN A 51 3.38 7.26 17.50
C GLN A 51 4.28 6.21 18.17
N PRO A 52 4.61 6.39 19.47
CA PRO A 52 5.36 5.38 20.20
C PRO A 52 4.65 4.02 20.14
N ARG A 53 5.41 2.96 19.83
CA ARG A 53 4.93 1.57 19.76
C ARG A 53 3.87 1.27 18.69
N ALA A 54 3.64 2.17 17.73
CA ALA A 54 2.78 1.85 16.59
C ALA A 54 3.35 0.65 15.83
N SER A 55 2.51 -0.35 15.57
CA SER A 55 2.91 -1.50 14.75
C SER A 55 2.99 -1.12 13.28
N VAL A 56 3.86 -1.82 12.56
CA VAL A 56 3.91 -1.75 11.10
C VAL A 56 2.72 -2.52 10.52
N CYS A 57 2.03 -1.88 9.58
CA CYS A 57 0.85 -2.38 8.88
C CYS A 57 1.11 -2.38 7.37
N VAL A 58 0.27 -3.10 6.63
CA VAL A 58 0.17 -2.96 5.17
C VAL A 58 -1.03 -2.07 4.87
N GLU A 59 -0.81 -1.02 4.08
CA GLU A 59 -1.88 -0.17 3.57
C GLU A 59 -2.19 -0.59 2.13
N LEU A 60 -3.44 -0.96 1.88
CA LEU A 60 -3.97 -1.20 0.55
C LEU A 60 -4.78 0.01 0.12
N THR A 61 -4.46 0.58 -1.04
CA THR A 61 -5.24 1.67 -1.64
C THR A 61 -5.88 1.17 -2.92
N VAL A 62 -7.19 1.31 -3.04
CA VAL A 62 -7.93 0.96 -4.25
C VAL A 62 -8.41 2.24 -4.89
N THR A 63 -7.93 2.51 -6.09
CA THR A 63 -8.34 3.66 -6.91
C THR A 63 -9.06 3.14 -8.13
N THR A 64 -10.28 3.62 -8.40
CA THR A 64 -11.00 3.31 -9.63
C THR A 64 -11.37 4.61 -10.34
N PRO A 65 -11.66 4.60 -11.66
CA PRO A 65 -12.03 5.83 -12.37
C PRO A 65 -13.32 6.48 -11.87
N TRP A 66 -14.16 5.72 -11.16
CA TRP A 66 -15.53 6.12 -10.82
C TRP A 66 -15.76 6.28 -9.32
N ALA A 67 -14.75 6.04 -8.48
CA ALA A 67 -14.87 6.18 -7.03
C ALA A 67 -13.63 6.83 -6.42
N SER A 68 -13.82 7.47 -5.26
CA SER A 68 -12.72 7.96 -4.44
C SER A 68 -11.80 6.81 -4.01
N THR A 69 -10.50 7.11 -3.90
CA THR A 69 -9.52 6.14 -3.41
C THR A 69 -9.89 5.68 -2.00
N ALA A 70 -10.09 4.38 -1.83
CA ALA A 70 -10.30 3.76 -0.53
C ALA A 70 -8.97 3.22 0.00
N GLY A 71 -8.63 3.53 1.25
CA GLY A 71 -7.42 3.06 1.93
C GLY A 71 -7.76 2.15 3.11
N TYR A 72 -7.11 0.99 3.19
CA TYR A 72 -7.32 -0.02 4.23
C TYR A 72 -6.01 -0.37 4.90
N LEU A 73 -5.96 -0.30 6.24
CA LEU A 73 -4.80 -0.72 7.03
C LEU A 73 -5.01 -2.14 7.54
N LEU A 74 -4.08 -3.02 7.20
CA LEU A 74 -4.05 -4.42 7.58
C LEU A 74 -2.90 -4.65 8.57
N ALA A 75 -3.15 -5.42 9.61
CA ALA A 75 -2.10 -5.87 10.50
C ALA A 75 -1.15 -6.78 9.71
N ALA A 76 0.17 -6.56 9.79
CA ALA A 76 1.13 -7.36 9.05
C ALA A 76 0.96 -8.89 9.21
N PRO A 77 0.62 -9.42 10.41
CA PRO A 77 0.39 -10.86 10.58
C PRO A 77 -0.80 -11.42 9.79
N SER A 78 -1.83 -10.62 9.49
CA SER A 78 -3.03 -11.11 8.78
C SER A 78 -2.91 -11.02 7.26
N VAL A 79 -1.86 -10.38 6.74
CA VAL A 79 -1.67 -10.16 5.30
C VAL A 79 -1.54 -11.47 4.52
N PRO A 80 -0.78 -12.50 4.97
CA PRO A 80 -0.71 -13.77 4.25
C PRO A 80 -2.07 -14.46 4.09
N ASP A 81 -2.88 -14.48 5.15
CA ASP A 81 -4.20 -15.11 5.14
C ASP A 81 -5.16 -14.37 4.18
N ILE A 82 -5.12 -13.03 4.20
CA ILE A 82 -5.92 -12.21 3.28
C ILE A 82 -5.47 -12.43 1.84
N ALA A 83 -4.16 -12.51 1.58
CA ALA A 83 -3.64 -12.78 0.24
C ALA A 83 -4.12 -14.14 -0.28
N ALA A 84 -4.08 -15.18 0.55
CA ALA A 84 -4.59 -16.49 0.20
C ALA A 84 -6.09 -16.45 -0.12
N ALA A 85 -6.89 -15.78 0.72
CA ALA A 85 -8.33 -15.65 0.52
C ALA A 85 -8.68 -14.89 -0.77
N LEU A 86 -7.92 -13.85 -1.11
CA LEU A 86 -8.10 -13.09 -2.36
C LEU A 86 -7.74 -13.92 -3.59
N THR A 87 -6.65 -14.69 -3.55
CA THR A 87 -6.28 -15.61 -4.63
C THR A 87 -7.38 -16.65 -4.87
N GLU A 88 -7.84 -17.30 -3.81
CA GLU A 88 -8.90 -18.31 -3.89
C GLU A 88 -10.22 -17.72 -4.40
N ALA A 89 -10.57 -16.49 -3.99
CA ALA A 89 -11.73 -15.77 -4.51
C ALA A 89 -11.59 -15.45 -6.00
N ALA A 90 -10.40 -15.04 -6.46
CA ALA A 90 -10.15 -14.73 -7.87
C ALA A 90 -10.20 -15.99 -8.76
N GLU A 91 -9.66 -17.10 -8.29
CA GLU A 91 -9.75 -18.41 -8.97
C GLU A 91 -11.22 -18.81 -9.16
N ARG A 92 -12.00 -18.81 -8.08
CA ARG A 92 -13.45 -19.10 -8.14
C ARG A 92 -14.22 -18.14 -9.06
N ALA A 93 -13.89 -16.86 -9.05
CA ALA A 93 -14.54 -15.89 -9.93
C ALA A 93 -14.24 -16.18 -11.42
N THR A 94 -13.04 -16.68 -11.73
CA THR A 94 -12.66 -17.06 -13.10
C THR A 94 -13.41 -18.31 -13.57
N GLU A 95 -13.73 -19.24 -12.67
CA GLU A 95 -14.53 -20.42 -13.00
C GLU A 95 -16.00 -20.09 -13.35
N LEU A 96 -16.49 -18.93 -12.91
CA LEU A 96 -17.87 -18.48 -13.12
C LEU A 96 -18.07 -17.62 -14.39
N GLY A 97 -16.98 -17.17 -15.03
CA GLY A 97 -16.99 -16.28 -16.21
C GLY A 97 -16.47 -16.96 -17.46
#